data_AF-A0A9E9LP65-F1
#
_entry.id   AF-A0A9E9LP65-F1
#
_cell.length_a   1.000
_cell.length_b   1.000
_cell.length_c   1.000
_cell.angle_alpha   90.00
_cell.angle_beta   90.00
_cell.angle_gamma   90.00
#
_symmetry.space_group_name_H-M   'P 1'
#
loop_
_entity.id
_entity.type
_entity.pdbx_description
1 polymer ?
#
loop_
_entity_poly.entity_id
_entity_poly.type
_entity_poly.pdbx_seq_one_letter_code
_entity_poly.pdbx_strand_id
1 'polypeptide(L)'
;MLSALDVRHMAAWRDERLKTVSSSTVNREWNFLSNASSIVVSEWKWLHENPVKFVKKTPSLKSRERRITEDETNRLLFALGDDYE
;
A
#
# COMPACT_ATOMS: atom_id res chain seq x y z
N MET A 1 12.77 -11.77 -20.89
CA MET A 1 13.54 -12.34 -19.76
C MET A 1 13.46 -11.36 -18.60
N LEU A 2 13.34 -11.81 -17.35
CA LEU A 2 13.12 -10.92 -16.19
C LEU A 2 14.27 -9.91 -15.98
N SER A 3 15.44 -10.17 -16.58
CA SER A 3 16.60 -9.28 -16.66
C SER A 3 16.34 -7.93 -17.32
N ALA A 4 15.21 -7.74 -17.99
CA ALA A 4 14.80 -6.44 -18.55
C ALA A 4 14.09 -5.54 -17.51
N LEU A 5 13.79 -6.03 -16.31
CA LEU A 5 13.17 -5.23 -15.25
C LEU A 5 14.16 -4.18 -14.74
N ASP A 6 13.71 -2.93 -14.70
CA ASP A 6 14.56 -1.76 -14.42
C ASP A 6 13.78 -0.74 -13.57
N VAL A 7 14.49 0.16 -12.92
CA VAL A 7 13.99 1.26 -12.09
C VAL A 7 12.93 2.08 -12.83
N ARG A 8 13.12 2.31 -14.14
CA ARG A 8 12.17 3.02 -15.01
C ARG A 8 10.79 2.34 -15.07
N HIS A 9 10.76 1.01 -15.11
CA HIS A 9 9.52 0.25 -15.13
C HIS A 9 8.76 0.37 -13.79
N MET A 10 9.49 0.38 -12.68
CA MET A 10 8.91 0.56 -11.34
C MET A 10 8.36 1.97 -11.13
N ALA A 11 9.08 3.00 -11.63
CA ALA A 11 8.60 4.38 -11.62
C ALA A 11 7.34 4.55 -12.50
N ALA A 12 7.35 4.04 -13.74
CA ALA A 12 6.21 4.11 -14.64
C ALA A 12 4.98 3.40 -14.04
N TRP A 13 5.15 2.20 -13.48
CA TRP A 13 4.07 1.48 -12.81
C TRP A 13 3.49 2.29 -11.63
N ARG A 14 4.35 2.87 -10.77
CA ARG A 14 3.90 3.71 -9.65
C ARG A 14 3.03 4.86 -10.13
N ASP A 15 3.51 5.57 -11.15
CA ASP A 15 2.86 6.78 -11.65
C ASP A 15 1.52 6.46 -12.33
N GLU A 16 1.43 5.34 -13.05
CA GLU A 16 0.16 4.85 -13.60
C GLU A 16 -0.80 4.39 -12.50
N ARG A 17 -0.33 3.65 -11.48
CA ARG A 17 -1.21 3.21 -10.38
C ARG A 17 -1.76 4.37 -9.58
N LEU A 18 -0.98 5.42 -9.35
CA LEU A 18 -1.43 6.62 -8.64
C LEU A 18 -2.58 7.36 -9.34
N LYS A 19 -2.83 7.11 -10.64
CA LYS A 19 -4.01 7.65 -11.35
C LYS A 19 -5.30 6.95 -10.97
N THR A 20 -5.23 5.73 -10.45
CA THR A 20 -6.41 4.86 -10.22
C THR A 20 -6.64 4.52 -8.76
N VAL A 21 -5.59 4.54 -7.92
CA VAL A 21 -5.67 4.14 -6.53
C VAL A 21 -4.97 5.12 -5.59
N SER A 22 -5.34 5.08 -4.31
CA SER A 22 -4.71 5.93 -3.28
C SER A 22 -3.24 5.60 -3.05
N SER A 23 -2.45 6.58 -2.59
CA SER A 23 -1.05 6.38 -2.19
C SER A 23 -0.87 5.25 -1.16
N SER A 24 -1.84 5.04 -0.27
CA SER A 24 -1.82 3.95 0.71
C SER A 24 -1.88 2.57 0.05
N THR A 25 -2.63 2.45 -1.05
CA THR A 25 -2.75 1.21 -1.83
C THR A 25 -1.47 0.96 -2.62
N VAL A 26 -0.95 1.98 -3.31
CA VAL A 26 0.34 1.90 -4.00
C VAL A 26 1.46 1.49 -3.04
N ASN A 27 1.49 2.01 -1.82
CA ASN A 27 2.49 1.65 -0.82
C ASN A 27 2.39 0.18 -0.34
N ARG A 28 1.20 -0.43 -0.34
CA ARG A 28 1.05 -1.86 -0.04
C ARG A 28 1.57 -2.73 -1.20
N GLU A 29 1.16 -2.39 -2.42
CA GLU A 29 1.66 -3.05 -3.64
C GLU A 29 3.19 -2.90 -3.75
N TRP A 30 3.73 -1.73 -3.42
CA TRP A 30 5.16 -1.43 -3.36
C TRP A 30 5.92 -2.38 -2.45
N ASN A 31 5.42 -2.58 -1.23
CA ASN A 31 6.06 -3.45 -0.25
C ASN A 31 6.09 -4.90 -0.73
N PHE A 32 5.01 -5.36 -1.37
CA PHE A 32 4.96 -6.69 -1.98
C PHE A 32 6.01 -6.84 -3.09
N LEU A 33 6.05 -5.90 -4.03
CA LEU A 33 7.03 -5.91 -5.13
C LEU A 33 8.47 -5.83 -4.64
N SER A 34 8.72 -5.04 -3.58
CA SER A 34 10.03 -4.94 -2.95
C SER A 34 10.48 -6.28 -2.35
N ASN A 35 9.58 -6.99 -1.67
CA ASN A 35 9.86 -8.30 -1.10
C ASN A 35 10.12 -9.34 -2.20
N ALA A 36 9.23 -9.43 -3.19
CA ALA A 36 9.38 -10.33 -4.32
C ALA A 36 10.71 -10.09 -5.07
N SER A 37 11.05 -8.82 -5.34
CA SER A 37 12.32 -8.45 -5.98
C SER A 37 13.53 -8.80 -5.11
N SER A 38 13.39 -8.78 -3.79
CA SER A 38 14.47 -9.21 -2.90
C SER A 38 14.72 -10.71 -3.01
N ILE A 39 13.68 -11.55 -3.03
CA ILE A 39 13.78 -13.01 -3.24
C ILE A 39 14.42 -13.32 -4.60
N VAL A 40 13.98 -12.63 -5.66
CA VAL A 40 14.50 -12.78 -7.02
C VAL A 40 16.02 -12.51 -7.09
N VAL A 41 16.51 -11.55 -6.30
CA VAL A 41 17.94 -11.22 -6.21
C VAL A 41 18.69 -12.21 -5.30
N SER A 42 18.17 -12.49 -4.09
CA SER A 42 18.89 -13.25 -3.07
C SER A 42 18.88 -14.76 -3.30
N GLU A 43 17.73 -15.32 -3.64
CA GLU A 43 17.55 -16.77 -3.75
C GLU A 43 17.72 -17.23 -5.19
N TRP A 44 17.03 -16.57 -6.13
CA TRP A 44 16.99 -17.03 -7.51
C TRP A 44 18.12 -16.48 -8.35
N LYS A 45 18.72 -15.36 -7.93
CA LYS A 45 19.81 -14.65 -8.62
C LYS A 45 19.47 -14.30 -10.07
N TRP A 46 18.19 -14.04 -10.38
CA TRP A 46 17.75 -13.65 -11.72
C TRP A 46 17.98 -12.17 -12.01
N LEU A 47 18.15 -11.38 -10.96
CA LEU A 47 18.51 -9.97 -11.00
C LEU A 47 19.75 -9.75 -10.14
N HIS A 48 20.63 -8.84 -10.57
CA HIS A 48 21.79 -8.45 -9.79
C HIS A 48 21.40 -7.54 -8.61
N GLU A 49 20.41 -6.68 -8.81
CA GLU A 49 19.97 -5.69 -7.84
C GLU A 49 18.45 -5.54 -7.82
N ASN A 50 17.93 -5.02 -6.72
CA ASN A 50 16.50 -4.81 -6.55
C ASN A 50 16.11 -3.43 -7.13
N PRO A 51 15.41 -3.36 -8.28
CA PRO A 51 15.06 -2.10 -8.94
C PRO A 51 14.06 -1.26 -8.14
N VAL A 52 13.31 -1.87 -7.22
CA VAL A 52 12.33 -1.20 -6.36
C VAL A 52 13.01 -0.34 -5.29
N LYS A 53 14.27 -0.63 -4.92
CA LYS A 53 14.99 0.15 -3.89
C LYS A 53 15.37 1.56 -4.36
N PHE A 54 15.56 1.76 -5.65
CA PHE A 54 16.06 3.03 -6.21
C PHE A 54 14.94 4.03 -6.56
N VAL A 55 13.68 3.62 -6.46
CA VAL A 55 12.55 4.50 -6.75
C VAL A 55 12.01 5.11 -5.46
N LYS A 56 11.77 6.42 -5.49
CA LYS A 56 11.18 7.16 -4.37
C LYS A 56 9.78 6.62 -4.04
N LYS A 57 9.58 6.25 -2.78
CA LYS A 57 8.29 5.81 -2.24
C LYS A 57 7.28 6.97 -2.23
N THR A 58 6.01 6.66 -2.46
CA THR A 58 4.92 7.65 -2.42
C THR A 58 4.71 8.13 -0.99
N PRO A 59 4.53 9.45 -0.76
CA PRO A 59 4.21 9.97 0.57
C PRO A 59 2.98 9.27 1.14
N SER A 60 3.08 8.83 2.40
CA SER A 60 1.95 8.24 3.10
C SER A 60 0.89 9.30 3.34
N LEU A 61 -0.38 8.92 3.16
CA LEU A 61 -1.50 9.75 3.60
C LEU A 61 -1.49 9.86 5.12
N LYS A 62 -2.09 10.94 5.63
CA LYS A 62 -2.33 11.12 7.06
C LYS A 62 -3.10 9.91 7.60
N SER A 63 -2.77 9.47 8.81
CA SER A 63 -3.53 8.43 9.49
C SER A 63 -4.99 8.86 9.61
N ARG A 64 -5.91 7.91 9.62
CA ARG A 64 -7.33 8.19 9.87
C ARG A 64 -7.47 8.56 11.35
N GLU A 65 -7.84 9.81 11.62
CA GLU A 65 -7.99 10.34 12.99
C GLU A 65 -9.45 10.40 13.46
N ARG A 66 -10.42 10.17 12.57
CA ARG A 66 -11.84 10.18 12.92
C ARG A 66 -12.15 9.08 13.93
N ARG A 67 -12.70 9.47 15.07
CA ARG A 67 -13.29 8.58 16.07
C ARG A 67 -14.83 8.66 15.99
N ILE A 68 -15.50 7.65 16.53
CA ILE A 68 -16.96 7.67 16.69
C ILE A 68 -17.32 8.76 17.72
N THR A 69 -18.36 9.54 17.44
CA THR A 69 -18.89 10.50 18.41
C THR A 69 -19.83 9.81 19.41
N GLU A 70 -20.16 10.49 20.50
CA GLU A 70 -21.14 9.98 21.47
C GLU A 70 -22.52 9.78 20.83
N ASP A 71 -22.97 10.74 20.01
CA ASP A 71 -24.23 10.62 19.24
C ASP A 71 -24.24 9.38 18.32
N GLU A 72 -23.15 9.15 17.57
CA GLU A 72 -23.03 7.97 16.72
C GLU A 72 -23.05 6.67 17.52
N THR A 73 -22.46 6.70 18.73
CA THR A 73 -22.47 5.56 19.65
C THR A 73 -23.89 5.26 20.12
N ASN A 74 -24.63 6.28 20.56
CA ASN A 74 -26.02 6.15 21.00
C ASN A 74 -26.92 5.61 19.87
N ARG A 75 -26.72 6.09 18.65
CA ARG A 75 -27.46 5.60 17.48
C ARG A 75 -27.14 4.15 17.13
N LEU A 76 -25.88 3.72 17.29
CA LEU A 76 -25.50 2.32 17.11
C LEU A 76 -26.13 1.43 18.19
N LEU A 77 -26.09 1.85 19.45
CA LEU A 77 -26.68 1.09 20.57
C LEU A 77 -28.19 0.92 20.40
N PHE A 78 -28.91 2.01 20.08
CA PHE A 78 -30.33 1.97 19.75
C PHE A 78 -30.64 1.01 18.59
N ALA A 79 -29.86 1.07 17.51
CA ALA A 79 -30.04 0.18 16.35
C ALA A 79 -29.74 -1.30 16.66
N LEU A 80 -28.91 -1.58 17.67
CA LEU A 80 -28.59 -2.93 18.13
C LEU A 80 -29.61 -3.50 19.12
N GLY A 81 -30.61 -2.70 19.54
CA GLY A 81 -31.62 -3.11 20.51
C GLY A 81 -31.12 -3.06 21.96
N ASP A 82 -29.97 -2.41 22.20
CA ASP A 82 -29.49 -2.06 23.53
C ASP A 82 -30.23 -0.80 24.01
N ASP A 83 -31.56 -0.90 24.08
CA ASP A 83 -32.40 0.06 24.79
C ASP A 83 -32.23 -0.20 26.29
N TYR A 84 -31.16 0.39 26.86
CA TYR A 84 -31.01 0.48 28.32
C TYR A 84 -32.13 1.35 28.89
N GLU A 85 -33.15 0.70 29.45
CA GLU A 85 -33.79 1.17 30.70
C GLU A 85 -32.87 0.88 31.89
#